data_AF-A0A4Y2JWF0-F1
#
_entry.id   AF-A0A4Y2JWF0-F1
#
_cell.length_a   1.000
_cell.length_b   1.000
_cell.length_c   1.000
_cell.angle_alpha   90.00
_cell.angle_beta   90.00
_cell.angle_gamma   90.00
#
_symmetry.space_group_name_H-M   'P 1'
#
loop_
_entity.id
_entity.type
_entity.pdbx_description
1 polymer ?
#
loop_
_entity_poly.entity_id
_entity_poly.type
_entity_poly.pdbx_seq_one_letter_code
_entity_poly.pdbx_strand_id
1 'polypeptide(L)'
;MPGLFLLGSNEDMIESYLDNSKFPTNIVSIFKNLLQNRKVILKTSEVPAIRDQKQGSPQGSCSGTALWNLVANEILQENGSINKNIQAFTDDFVLVSHAPTRVQLESQINQSIVKFSTLASKKQNQISADKTNYLLNSSRWQDERTERTHAIKYLGVYTHEKMNWNTHLKAQSIKATQLYQNLLKAVKSWVIP
;
A
#
# COMPACT_ATOMS: atom_id res chain seq x y z
N MET A 1 -0.41 0.78 -18.28
CA MET A 1 0.02 0.54 -16.89
C MET A 1 -0.29 1.79 -16.09
N PRO A 2 -1.17 1.75 -15.07
CA PRO A 2 -1.23 2.87 -14.15
C PRO A 2 0.01 2.75 -13.26
N GLY A 3 0.96 3.66 -13.46
CA GLY A 3 2.10 3.82 -12.57
C GLY A 3 1.61 4.05 -11.16
N LEU A 4 2.25 3.36 -10.22
CA LEU A 4 1.97 3.44 -8.79
C LEU A 4 2.31 4.88 -8.33
N PHE A 5 1.33 5.79 -8.45
CA PHE A 5 1.37 7.04 -7.71
C PHE A 5 1.25 6.63 -6.25
N LEU A 6 2.35 6.76 -5.50
CA LEU A 6 2.31 6.72 -4.05
C LEU A 6 1.15 7.63 -3.62
N LEU A 7 0.21 7.04 -2.89
CA LEU A 7 -0.92 7.71 -2.28
C LEU A 7 -0.51 9.10 -1.79
N GLY A 8 -1.28 10.10 -2.22
CA GLY A 8 -0.96 11.53 -2.25
C GLY A 8 -0.58 12.17 -0.92
N SER A 9 0.62 11.85 -0.43
CA SER A 9 1.25 12.59 0.65
C SER A 9 1.63 13.96 0.12
N ASN A 10 1.01 15.00 0.67
CA ASN A 10 1.27 16.37 0.28
C ASN A 10 2.68 16.79 0.73
N GLU A 11 3.39 17.51 -0.12
CA GLU A 11 4.76 18.01 0.11
C GLU A 11 4.88 18.73 1.46
N ASP A 12 3.94 19.63 1.76
CA ASP A 12 3.86 20.42 3.00
C ASP A 12 3.88 19.56 4.26
N MET A 13 3.24 18.39 4.22
CA MET A 13 3.16 17.48 5.35
C MET A 13 4.53 16.85 5.61
N ILE A 14 5.19 16.35 4.56
CA ILE A 14 6.52 15.73 4.68
C ILE A 14 7.55 16.78 5.13
N GLU A 15 7.44 18.02 4.66
CA GLU A 15 8.31 19.11 5.14
C GLU A 15 8.13 19.37 6.63
N SER A 16 6.89 19.47 7.11
CA SER A 16 6.61 19.64 8.54
C SER A 16 7.17 18.50 9.39
N TYR A 17 7.23 17.28 8.83
CA TYR A 17 7.86 16.12 9.47
C TYR A 17 9.36 16.26 9.60
N LEU A 18 10.01 16.66 8.50
CA LEU A 18 11.45 16.84 8.46
C LEU A 18 11.87 17.95 9.42
N ASP A 19 11.08 19.02 9.53
CA ASP A 19 11.34 20.13 10.46
C ASP A 19 11.22 19.72 11.94
N ASN A 20 10.28 18.85 12.26
CA ASN A 20 10.10 18.33 13.63
C ASN A 20 11.01 17.13 13.95
N SER A 21 11.78 16.64 12.98
CA SER A 21 12.67 15.51 13.17
C SER A 21 13.96 15.90 13.90
N LYS A 22 14.63 14.92 14.52
CA LYS A 22 15.97 15.11 15.10
C LYS A 22 17.09 14.92 14.06
N PHE A 23 16.79 14.98 12.77
CA PHE A 23 17.78 14.76 11.72
C PHE A 23 18.72 15.97 11.57
N PRO A 24 19.98 15.75 11.17
CA PRO A 24 20.89 16.84 10.84
C PRO A 24 20.31 17.77 9.76
N THR A 25 20.51 19.08 9.91
CA THR A 25 19.91 20.10 9.04
C THR A 25 20.31 19.93 7.57
N ASN A 26 21.52 19.46 7.29
CA ASN A 26 21.98 19.18 5.93
C ASN A 26 21.18 18.04 5.27
N ILE A 27 20.79 17.01 6.04
CA ILE A 27 19.97 15.90 5.55
C ILE A 27 18.54 16.38 5.29
N VAL A 28 17.96 17.14 6.24
CA VAL A 28 16.63 17.76 6.07
C VAL A 28 16.58 18.61 4.80
N SER A 29 17.60 19.45 4.57
CA SER A 29 17.70 20.29 3.39
C SER A 29 17.74 19.47 2.08
N ILE A 30 18.48 18.36 2.05
CA ILE A 30 18.52 17.46 0.88
C ILE A 30 17.12 16.93 0.57
N PHE A 31 16.37 16.46 1.58
CA PHE A 31 15.01 15.95 1.37
C PHE A 31 14.01 17.03 0.95
N LYS A 32 14.10 18.23 1.52
CA LYS A 32 13.27 19.37 1.08
C LYS A 32 13.56 19.73 -0.39
N ASN A 33 14.82 19.86 -0.75
CA ASN A 33 15.22 20.12 -2.14
C ASN A 33 14.77 19.01 -3.11
N LEU A 34 14.70 17.76 -2.64
CA LEU A 34 14.20 16.64 -3.45
C LEU A 34 12.70 16.76 -3.74
N LEU A 35 11.92 17.36 -2.83
CA LEU A 35 10.47 17.45 -2.93
C LEU A 35 10.01 18.71 -3.67
N GLN A 36 10.77 19.79 -3.56
CA GLN A 36 10.48 21.10 -4.12
C GLN A 36 10.75 21.20 -5.63
N ASN A 37 10.02 22.09 -6.30
CA ASN A 37 10.22 22.50 -7.70
C ASN A 37 10.26 21.34 -8.73
N ARG A 38 9.61 20.22 -8.42
CA ARG A 38 9.59 19.05 -9.31
C ARG A 38 8.66 19.27 -10.49
N LYS A 39 9.17 18.99 -11.68
CA LYS A 39 8.39 19.06 -12.93
C LYS A 39 8.51 17.76 -13.70
N VAL A 40 7.39 17.24 -14.18
CA VAL A 40 7.33 16.14 -15.14
C VAL A 40 7.31 16.74 -16.53
N ILE A 41 8.28 16.34 -17.35
CA ILE A 41 8.42 16.79 -18.74
C ILE A 41 8.17 15.59 -19.65
N LEU A 42 7.06 15.64 -20.39
CA LEU A 42 6.75 14.67 -21.43
C LEU A 42 7.14 15.25 -22.78
N LYS A 43 8.18 14.70 -23.40
CA LYS A 43 8.58 15.09 -24.75
C LYS A 43 7.57 14.50 -25.76
N THR A 44 6.83 15.37 -26.43
CA THR A 44 5.98 14.99 -27.57
C THR A 44 6.64 15.46 -28.88
N SER A 45 6.12 15.00 -30.02
CA SER A 45 6.63 15.38 -31.35
C SER A 45 6.46 16.87 -31.69
N GLU A 46 5.59 17.58 -30.97
CA GLU A 46 5.27 18.99 -31.24
C GLU A 46 5.83 19.91 -30.16
N VAL A 47 5.40 19.73 -28.89
CA VAL A 47 5.81 20.58 -27.76
C VAL A 47 5.95 19.76 -26.48
N PRO A 48 6.99 19.97 -25.66
CA PRO A 48 7.09 19.33 -24.35
C PRO A 48 5.91 19.72 -23.45
N ALA A 49 5.16 18.74 -22.96
CA ALA A 49 4.16 18.96 -21.92
C ALA A 49 4.86 18.99 -20.55
N ILE A 50 4.79 20.12 -19.87
CA ILE A 50 5.40 20.32 -18.55
C ILE A 50 4.28 20.45 -17.51
N ARG A 51 4.38 19.66 -16.43
CA ARG A 51 3.47 19.74 -15.29
C ARG A 51 4.27 19.75 -13.99
N ASP A 52 3.86 20.58 -13.04
CA ASP A 52 4.40 20.55 -11.69
C ASP A 52 3.94 19.27 -10.98
N GLN A 53 4.85 18.62 -10.26
CA GLN A 53 4.58 17.41 -9.50
C GLN A 53 4.73 17.67 -8.00
N LYS A 54 3.60 17.93 -7.35
CA LYS A 54 3.52 18.25 -5.92
C LYS A 54 3.26 17.04 -5.02
N GLN A 55 3.00 15.86 -5.61
CA GLN A 55 2.61 14.66 -4.87
C GLN A 55 3.54 13.47 -5.13
N GLY A 56 3.69 12.63 -4.11
CA GLY A 56 4.50 11.41 -4.14
C GLY A 56 5.99 11.69 -4.27
N SER A 57 6.78 10.64 -4.48
CA SER A 57 8.24 10.72 -4.74
C SER A 57 8.54 10.41 -6.21
N PRO A 58 9.64 10.91 -6.81
CA PRO A 58 10.02 10.52 -8.17
C PRO A 58 10.11 9.00 -8.33
N GLN A 59 9.53 8.46 -9.41
CA GLN A 59 9.59 7.03 -9.67
C GLN A 59 11.05 6.59 -9.84
N GLY A 60 11.45 5.52 -9.14
CA GLY A 60 12.85 5.05 -9.11
C GLY A 60 13.72 5.74 -8.07
N SER A 61 13.19 6.68 -7.29
CA SER A 61 13.88 7.24 -6.13
C SER A 61 14.03 6.19 -5.03
N CYS A 62 15.27 5.90 -4.63
CA CYS A 62 15.57 5.06 -3.45
C CYS A 62 14.97 5.65 -2.16
N SER A 63 14.73 6.96 -2.14
CA SER A 63 14.21 7.69 -0.99
C SER A 63 12.68 7.65 -0.88
N GLY A 64 11.96 7.25 -1.94
CA GLY A 64 10.49 7.24 -1.94
C GLY A 64 9.89 6.37 -0.84
N THR A 65 10.45 5.17 -0.64
CA THR A 65 10.01 4.26 0.43
C THR A 65 10.25 4.83 1.82
N ALA A 66 11.39 5.49 2.05
CA ALA A 66 11.72 6.08 3.34
C ALA A 66 10.77 7.25 3.68
N LEU A 67 10.49 8.12 2.69
CA LEU A 67 9.54 9.21 2.86
C LEU A 67 8.12 8.71 3.12
N TRP A 68 7.68 7.67 2.41
CA TRP A 68 6.40 7.04 2.68
C TRP A 68 6.33 6.44 4.10
N ASN A 69 7.40 5.79 4.56
CA ASN A 69 7.46 5.25 5.91
C ASN A 69 7.31 6.34 6.99
N LEU A 70 7.80 7.56 6.77
CA LEU A 70 7.59 8.68 7.70
C LEU A 70 6.10 9.02 7.82
N VAL A 71 5.40 9.11 6.69
CA VAL A 71 3.96 9.39 6.64
C VAL A 71 3.15 8.25 7.25
N ALA A 72 3.45 7.01 6.87
CA ALA A 72 2.78 5.83 7.40
C ALA A 72 2.98 5.68 8.91
N ASN A 73 4.18 5.98 9.41
CA ASN A 73 4.48 5.89 10.84
C ASN A 73 3.65 6.88 11.67
N GLU A 74 3.37 8.09 11.19
CA GLU A 74 2.42 8.99 11.87
C GLU A 74 1.04 8.36 11.96
N ILE A 75 0.52 7.87 10.83
CA ILE A 75 -0.81 7.24 10.77
C ILE A 75 -0.88 6.07 11.76
N LEU A 76 0.19 5.30 11.90
CA LEU A 76 0.27 4.19 12.85
C LEU A 76 0.40 4.66 14.31
N GLN A 77 1.20 5.70 14.59
CA GLN A 77 1.42 6.23 15.95
C GLN A 77 0.15 6.89 16.52
N GLU A 78 -0.56 7.69 15.73
CA GLU A 78 -1.84 8.29 16.16
C GLU A 78 -2.92 7.22 16.42
N ASN A 79 -2.80 6.04 15.80
CA ASN A 79 -3.67 4.87 16.03
C ASN A 79 -3.23 3.99 17.23
N GLY A 80 -2.07 4.23 17.83
CA GLY A 80 -1.43 3.34 18.81
C GLY A 80 -2.19 3.14 20.13
N SER A 81 -3.14 4.02 20.46
CA SER A 81 -3.96 3.91 21.67
C SER A 81 -5.09 2.86 21.54
N ILE A 82 -5.47 2.47 20.31
CA ILE A 82 -6.69 1.68 20.07
C ILE A 82 -6.45 0.50 19.11
N ASN A 83 -5.38 0.52 18.30
CA ASN A 83 -5.17 -0.44 17.22
C ASN A 83 -3.74 -0.99 17.15
N LYS A 84 -3.39 -1.93 18.05
CA LYS A 84 -2.17 -2.74 17.92
C LYS A 84 -2.14 -3.67 16.70
N ASN A 85 -3.21 -3.67 15.91
CA ASN A 85 -3.45 -4.65 14.86
C ASN A 85 -3.48 -4.07 13.45
N ILE A 86 -3.19 -2.77 13.28
CA ILE A 86 -2.96 -2.21 11.94
C ILE A 86 -1.48 -2.39 11.60
N GLN A 87 -1.22 -3.04 10.47
CA GLN A 87 0.11 -3.14 9.88
C GLN A 87 0.11 -2.40 8.55
N ALA A 88 1.21 -1.72 8.26
CA ALA A 88 1.42 -1.07 6.98
C ALA A 88 2.69 -1.64 6.35
N PHE A 89 2.63 -1.91 5.05
CA PHE A 89 3.81 -2.23 4.26
C PHE A 89 3.65 -1.57 2.90
N THR A 90 4.60 -0.69 2.56
CA THR A 90 4.43 0.26 1.45
C THR A 90 3.03 0.91 1.53
N ASP A 91 2.36 1.07 0.40
CA ASP A 91 1.02 1.59 0.24
C ASP A 91 -0.11 0.69 0.76
N ASP A 92 0.16 -0.55 1.17
CA ASP A 92 -0.85 -1.49 1.65
C ASP A 92 -0.99 -1.48 3.18
N PHE A 93 -2.22 -1.33 3.65
CA PHE A 93 -2.58 -1.44 5.07
C PHE A 93 -3.39 -2.72 5.33
N VAL A 94 -3.12 -3.39 6.43
CA VAL A 94 -3.90 -4.54 6.92
C VAL A 94 -4.39 -4.22 8.32
N LEU A 95 -5.70 -4.39 8.56
CA LEU A 95 -6.30 -4.33 9.89
C LEU A 95 -6.68 -5.75 10.30
N VAL A 96 -6.09 -6.23 11.40
CA VAL A 96 -6.47 -7.48 12.02
C VAL A 96 -7.33 -7.17 13.24
N SER A 97 -8.37 -7.95 13.52
CA SER A 97 -9.10 -7.80 14.78
C SER A 97 -9.59 -9.15 15.28
N HIS A 98 -9.76 -9.23 16.59
CA HIS A 98 -10.24 -10.42 17.26
C HIS A 98 -11.20 -10.02 18.37
N ALA A 99 -12.40 -10.62 18.36
CA ALA A 99 -13.36 -10.45 19.43
C ALA A 99 -14.17 -11.75 19.64
N PRO A 100 -14.68 -12.00 20.87
CA PRO A 100 -15.50 -13.17 21.17
C PRO A 100 -16.85 -13.18 20.44
N THR A 101 -17.40 -11.99 20.13
CA THR A 101 -18.71 -11.84 19.49
C THR A 101 -18.60 -10.99 18.22
N ARG A 102 -19.45 -11.26 17.23
CA ARG A 102 -19.53 -10.47 15.99
C ARG A 102 -19.85 -9.01 16.25
N VAL A 103 -20.77 -8.71 17.17
CA VAL A 103 -21.13 -7.31 17.49
C VAL A 103 -19.92 -6.54 18.01
N GLN A 104 -19.12 -7.16 18.89
CA GLN A 104 -17.87 -6.55 19.35
C GLN A 104 -16.85 -6.43 18.22
N LEU A 105 -16.73 -7.44 17.36
CA LEU A 105 -15.81 -7.42 16.22
C LEU A 105 -16.15 -6.31 15.23
N GLU A 106 -17.42 -6.21 14.83
CA GLU A 106 -17.95 -5.17 13.95
C GLU A 106 -17.75 -3.79 14.57
N SER A 107 -18.08 -3.63 15.86
CA SER A 107 -17.86 -2.37 16.56
C SER A 107 -16.39 -1.97 16.56
N GLN A 108 -15.47 -2.90 16.85
CA GLN A 108 -14.03 -2.63 16.84
C GLN A 108 -13.54 -2.26 15.44
N ILE A 109 -13.89 -3.04 14.43
CA ILE A 109 -13.48 -2.80 13.04
C ILE A 109 -14.04 -1.46 12.55
N ASN A 110 -15.32 -1.18 12.77
CA ASN A 110 -15.93 0.08 12.34
C ASN A 110 -15.29 1.30 13.04
N GLN A 111 -15.01 1.20 14.34
CA GLN A 111 -14.29 2.27 15.05
C GLN A 111 -12.90 2.51 14.46
N SER A 112 -12.18 1.44 14.09
CA SER A 112 -10.85 1.53 13.48
C SER A 112 -10.91 2.08 12.06
N ILE A 113 -11.88 1.67 11.25
CA ILE A 113 -12.11 2.21 9.90
C ILE A 113 -12.46 3.70 9.98
N VAL A 114 -13.39 4.12 10.84
CA VAL A 114 -13.78 5.52 10.98
C VAL A 114 -12.59 6.39 11.36
N LYS A 115 -11.78 5.95 12.33
CA LYS A 115 -10.56 6.68 12.73
C LYS A 115 -9.55 6.73 11.60
N PHE A 116 -9.26 5.60 10.96
CA PHE A 116 -8.31 5.54 9.85
C PHE A 116 -8.75 6.43 8.68
N SER A 117 -10.04 6.43 8.33
CA SER A 117 -10.62 7.31 7.31
C SER A 117 -10.55 8.78 7.68
N THR A 118 -10.77 9.13 8.95
CA THR A 118 -10.64 10.50 9.44
C THR A 118 -9.20 10.99 9.36
N LEU A 119 -8.24 10.15 9.75
CA LEU A 119 -6.81 10.44 9.67
C LEU A 119 -6.33 10.54 8.23
N ALA A 120 -6.71 9.60 7.37
CA ALA A 120 -6.38 9.64 5.95
C ALA A 120 -6.91 10.92 5.30
N SER A 121 -8.15 11.30 5.60
CA SER A 121 -8.79 12.51 5.07
C SER A 121 -8.09 13.79 5.57
N LYS A 122 -7.73 13.87 6.86
CA LYS A 122 -6.93 14.97 7.42
C LYS A 122 -5.58 15.10 6.72
N LYS A 123 -5.01 13.98 6.26
CA LYS A 123 -3.69 13.89 5.65
C LYS A 123 -3.73 13.89 4.12
N GLN A 124 -4.89 14.18 3.51
CA GLN A 124 -5.15 14.17 2.06
C GLN A 124 -4.84 12.83 1.36
N ASN A 125 -4.75 11.74 2.12
CA ASN A 125 -4.65 10.40 1.57
C ASN A 125 -6.05 9.86 1.30
N GLN A 126 -6.30 9.37 0.08
CA GLN A 126 -7.59 8.78 -0.28
C GLN A 126 -7.59 7.28 -0.05
N ILE A 127 -8.52 6.77 0.74
CA ILE A 127 -8.74 5.32 0.87
C ILE A 127 -9.62 4.88 -0.30
N SER A 128 -9.15 3.91 -1.08
CA SER A 128 -9.95 3.32 -2.15
C SER A 128 -10.89 2.26 -1.56
N ALA A 129 -12.16 2.63 -1.37
CA ALA A 129 -13.19 1.72 -0.90
C ALA A 129 -13.30 0.47 -1.81
N ASP A 130 -13.23 0.67 -3.13
CA ASP A 130 -13.34 -0.40 -4.14
C ASP A 130 -12.21 -1.43 -4.09
N LYS A 131 -11.07 -1.11 -3.46
CA LYS A 131 -9.93 -2.02 -3.31
C LYS A 131 -9.89 -2.70 -1.94
N THR A 132 -10.79 -2.31 -1.04
CA THR A 132 -10.82 -2.83 0.33
C THR A 132 -11.50 -4.18 0.35
N ASN A 133 -10.76 -5.21 0.74
CA ASN A 133 -11.26 -6.58 0.88
C ASN A 133 -11.16 -7.02 2.34
N TYR A 134 -12.05 -7.91 2.79
CA TYR A 134 -11.98 -8.49 4.12
C TYR A 134 -12.10 -10.02 4.09
N LEU A 135 -11.46 -10.65 5.08
CA LEU A 135 -11.45 -12.08 5.31
C LEU A 135 -11.95 -12.35 6.71
N LEU A 136 -13.03 -13.12 6.83
CA LEU A 136 -13.56 -13.54 8.13
C LEU A 136 -13.23 -15.01 8.37
N ASN A 137 -12.30 -15.28 9.29
CA ASN A 137 -12.04 -16.64 9.75
C ASN A 137 -12.99 -16.99 10.90
N SER A 138 -14.25 -17.25 10.56
CA SER A 138 -15.14 -17.89 11.52
C SER A 138 -16.21 -18.72 10.82
N SER A 139 -16.25 -20.00 11.17
CA SER A 139 -17.19 -20.97 10.62
C SER A 139 -18.64 -20.74 11.06
N ARG A 140 -18.85 -19.89 12.08
CA ARG A 140 -20.16 -19.66 12.73
C ARG A 140 -20.89 -18.42 12.26
N TRP A 141 -20.27 -17.58 11.42
CA TRP A 141 -20.84 -16.30 11.03
C TRP A 141 -20.91 -16.26 9.50
N GLN A 142 -22.11 -16.46 8.97
CA GLN A 142 -22.44 -16.11 7.60
C GLN A 142 -22.92 -14.66 7.58
N ASP A 143 -22.33 -13.87 6.68
CA ASP A 143 -22.77 -12.51 6.39
C ASP A 143 -23.16 -12.45 4.91
N GLU A 144 -24.36 -11.94 4.63
CA GLU A 144 -24.93 -11.84 3.28
C GLU A 144 -24.71 -10.45 2.64
N ARG A 145 -24.21 -9.47 3.41
CA ARG A 145 -24.25 -8.04 3.01
C ARG A 145 -23.00 -7.50 2.33
N THR A 146 -21.90 -8.24 2.25
CA THR A 146 -20.65 -7.77 1.60
C THR A 146 -19.93 -8.92 0.89
N GLU A 147 -19.17 -8.60 -0.18
CA GLU A 147 -18.39 -9.59 -0.94
C GLU A 147 -17.29 -10.24 -0.07
N ARG A 148 -17.65 -11.34 0.59
CA ARG A 148 -16.71 -12.17 1.33
C ARG A 148 -15.73 -12.84 0.36
N THR A 149 -14.44 -12.62 0.57
CA THR A 149 -13.41 -13.38 -0.15
C THR A 149 -12.99 -14.60 0.68
N HIS A 150 -12.81 -15.76 0.03
CA HIS A 150 -12.33 -16.98 0.71
C HIS A 150 -10.81 -16.99 0.93
N ALA A 151 -10.08 -16.12 0.22
CA ALA A 151 -8.66 -15.92 0.40
C ALA A 151 -8.27 -14.48 0.09
N ILE A 152 -7.41 -13.90 0.93
CA ILE A 152 -6.80 -12.58 0.69
C ILE A 152 -5.34 -12.76 0.35
N LYS A 153 -4.88 -11.98 -0.62
CA LYS A 153 -3.46 -11.86 -0.94
C LYS A 153 -2.89 -10.62 -0.27
N TYR A 154 -1.89 -10.79 0.58
CA TYR A 154 -1.14 -9.70 1.20
C TYR A 154 0.36 -9.99 1.07
N LEU A 155 1.13 -9.03 0.55
CA LEU A 155 2.58 -9.17 0.31
C LEU A 155 2.99 -10.43 -0.46
N GLY A 156 2.15 -10.86 -1.42
CA GLY A 156 2.40 -12.05 -2.23
C GLY A 156 2.03 -13.38 -1.57
N VAL A 157 1.62 -13.36 -0.30
CA VAL A 157 1.14 -14.52 0.45
C VAL A 157 -0.38 -14.58 0.38
N TYR A 158 -0.93 -15.77 0.20
CA TYR A 158 -2.38 -15.98 0.21
C TYR A 158 -2.78 -16.58 1.56
N THR A 159 -3.66 -15.90 2.27
CA THR A 159 -4.27 -16.39 3.51
C THR A 159 -5.68 -16.85 3.21
N HIS A 160 -5.96 -18.14 3.40
CA HIS A 160 -7.27 -18.72 3.20
C HIS A 160 -8.12 -18.62 4.47
N GLU A 161 -9.45 -18.51 4.35
CA GLU A 161 -10.36 -18.42 5.51
C GLU A 161 -10.23 -19.62 6.46
N LYS A 162 -9.92 -20.80 5.91
CA LYS A 162 -9.68 -22.05 6.65
C LYS A 162 -8.25 -22.19 7.20
N MET A 163 -7.45 -21.11 7.15
CA MET A 163 -6.04 -21.07 7.58
C MET A 163 -5.19 -22.21 7.01
N ASN A 164 -5.38 -22.52 5.72
CA ASN A 164 -4.58 -23.50 5.01
C ASN A 164 -3.81 -22.86 3.85
N TRP A 165 -2.80 -23.57 3.38
CA TRP A 165 -1.89 -23.10 2.33
C TRP A 165 -2.33 -23.46 0.91
N ASN A 166 -3.47 -24.13 0.72
CA ASN A 166 -3.85 -24.70 -0.57
C ASN A 166 -3.94 -23.64 -1.68
N THR A 167 -4.57 -22.50 -1.39
CA THR A 167 -4.67 -21.39 -2.36
C THR A 167 -3.30 -20.80 -2.68
N HIS A 168 -2.44 -20.64 -1.67
CA HIS A 168 -1.08 -20.16 -1.88
C HIS A 168 -0.26 -21.12 -2.73
N LEU A 169 -0.25 -22.41 -2.39
CA LEU A 169 0.49 -23.45 -3.10
C LEU A 169 0.04 -23.57 -4.55
N LYS A 170 -1.27 -23.53 -4.82
CA LYS A 170 -1.80 -23.50 -6.20
C LYS A 170 -1.31 -22.27 -6.97
N ALA A 171 -1.37 -21.09 -6.36
CA ALA A 171 -0.91 -19.85 -6.99
C ALA A 171 0.60 -19.88 -7.29
N GLN A 172 1.43 -20.40 -6.37
CA GLN A 172 2.87 -20.54 -6.60
C GLN A 172 3.18 -21.60 -7.66
N SER A 173 2.46 -22.73 -7.66
CA SER A 173 2.59 -23.76 -8.69
C SER A 173 2.32 -23.19 -10.09
N ILE A 174 1.22 -22.45 -10.27
CA ILE A 174 0.87 -21.83 -11.56
C ILE A 174 1.97 -20.85 -11.99
N LYS A 175 2.45 -19.99 -11.08
CA LYS A 175 3.53 -19.04 -11.39
C LYS A 175 4.82 -19.75 -11.77
N ALA A 176 5.22 -20.80 -11.06
CA ALA A 176 6.41 -21.59 -11.36
C ALA A 176 6.30 -22.25 -12.75
N THR A 177 5.15 -22.84 -13.07
CA THR A 177 4.89 -23.42 -14.40
C THR A 177 4.95 -22.35 -15.49
N GLN A 178 4.38 -21.17 -15.26
CA GLN A 178 4.43 -20.07 -16.23
C GLN A 178 5.87 -19.60 -16.48
N LEU A 179 6.66 -19.43 -15.41
CA LEU A 179 8.07 -19.06 -15.51
C LEU A 179 8.86 -20.12 -16.28
N TYR A 180 8.65 -21.39 -15.97
CA TYR A 180 9.27 -22.51 -16.67
C TYR A 180 8.93 -22.50 -18.18
N GLN A 181 7.65 -22.32 -18.53
CA GLN A 181 7.24 -22.21 -19.93
C GLN A 181 7.86 -21.00 -20.63
N ASN A 182 7.95 -19.86 -19.94
CA ASN A 182 8.58 -18.66 -20.49
C ASN A 182 10.08 -18.88 -20.73
N LEU A 183 10.78 -19.55 -19.81
CA LEU A 183 12.19 -19.92 -19.98
C LEU A 183 12.39 -20.86 -21.17
N LEU A 184 11.54 -21.88 -21.33
CA LEU A 184 11.60 -22.78 -22.49
C LEU A 184 11.39 -22.03 -23.81
N LYS A 185 10.47 -21.05 -23.86
CA LYS A 185 10.25 -20.22 -25.04
C LYS A 185 11.48 -19.36 -25.36
N ALA A 186 12.08 -18.75 -24.34
CA ALA A 186 13.30 -17.95 -24.50
C ALA A 186 14.47 -18.83 -25.00
N VAL A 187 14.71 -20.01 -24.41
CA VAL A 187 15.78 -20.90 -24.88
C VAL A 187 15.55 -21.31 -26.35
N LYS A 188 14.31 -21.61 -26.76
CA LYS A 188 14.00 -21.92 -28.16
C LYS A 188 14.25 -20.75 -29.11
N SER A 189 13.99 -19.50 -28.69
CA SER A 189 14.26 -18.33 -29.53
C SER A 189 15.74 -17.96 -29.63
N TRP A 190 16.59 -18.51 -28.74
CA TRP A 190 18.05 -18.31 -28.79
C TRP A 190 18.77 -19.39 -29.61
N VAL A 191 18.12 -20.53 -29.85
CA VAL A 191 18.72 -21.70 -30.54
C VAL A 191 18.38 -21.71 -32.04
N ILE A 192 17.54 -20.78 -32.53
CA ILE A 192 17.24 -20.63 -33.96
C ILE A 192 17.83 -19.27 -34.41
N PRO A 193 18.81 -19.25 -35.35
CA PRO A 193 19.32 -18.02 -35.94
C PRO A 193 18.27 -17.26 -36.76
#